data_AF-A0A9E0WVI4-F1
#
_entry.id   AF-A0A9E0WVI4-F1
#
_cell.length_a   1.000
_cell.length_b   1.000
_cell.length_c   1.000
_cell.angle_alpha   90.00
_cell.angle_beta   90.00
_cell.angle_gamma   90.00
#
_symmetry.space_group_name_H-M   'P 1'
#
loop_
_entity.id
_entity.type
_entity.pdbx_description
1 polymer ?
#
loop_
_entity_poly.entity_id
_entity_poly.type
_entity_poly.pdbx_seq_one_letter_code
_entity_poly.pdbx_strand_id
1 'polypeptide(L)'
;MTGSDDLLWGVAWVILTAMVFTLPLLPGLMELKLGRDAQPIAIDHHDNGDTDYRIKLLAPKLPALASLPDASSWWMTDHFQVPGGTHLPAVRTDGSVTLERDAVADMVIAERVLQLEEGSQVTHLAHADSVITRGAVTLSGRTSAQSLVVLAAGSHAFRVAAPCIVTAPLLAAPPAPQGGETIPLARLPQRHDGNLELAAGQVLEGSLVVDGNLVLHDGARVVGHIKAHGDVDLAAGASVMGAIFADGSIRCAGRNHVLGPISASHTVTLGPGTIAGSSDAQCSVSGWQLVLGPGVAVFGALASVAGCEIEGA
;
A
#
# COMPACT_ATOMS: atom_id res chain seq x y z
N MET A 1 58.64 27.13 36.65
CA MET A 1 57.69 27.43 35.55
C MET A 1 56.61 26.36 35.55
N THR A 2 55.69 26.36 36.52
CA THR A 2 54.78 25.19 36.71
C THR A 2 53.36 25.53 37.15
N GLY A 3 53.02 26.79 37.45
CA GLY A 3 51.64 27.16 37.85
C GLY A 3 50.81 27.82 36.76
N SER A 4 51.46 28.61 35.89
CA SER A 4 50.80 29.32 34.79
C SER A 4 50.39 28.39 33.65
N ASP A 5 51.22 27.38 33.39
CA ASP A 5 51.10 26.55 32.19
C ASP A 5 49.97 25.52 32.36
N ASP A 6 49.79 24.99 33.58
CA ASP A 6 48.70 24.07 33.93
C ASP A 6 47.32 24.76 33.87
N LEU A 7 47.24 26.03 34.30
CA LEU A 7 46.02 26.82 34.22
C LEU A 7 45.66 27.10 32.75
N LEU A 8 46.64 27.46 31.93
CA LEU A 8 46.44 27.70 30.49
C LEU A 8 45.96 26.43 29.78
N TRP A 9 46.55 25.27 30.11
CA TRP A 9 46.11 23.99 29.57
C TRP A 9 44.69 23.60 30.00
N GLY A 10 44.35 23.82 31.27
CA GLY A 10 42.99 23.58 31.77
C GLY A 10 41.95 24.45 31.05
N VAL A 11 42.25 25.74 30.87
CA VAL A 11 41.37 26.66 30.13
C VAL A 11 41.24 26.25 28.66
N ALA A 12 42.34 25.87 28.00
CA ALA A 12 42.32 25.41 26.62
C ALA A 12 41.45 24.16 26.46
N TRP A 13 41.53 23.21 27.39
CA TRP A 13 40.69 22.00 27.39
C TRP A 13 39.21 22.30 27.57
N VAL A 14 38.85 23.21 28.48
CA VAL A 14 37.46 23.62 28.68
C VAL A 14 36.90 24.31 27.43
N ILE A 15 37.68 25.20 26.80
CA ILE A 15 37.27 25.88 25.56
C ILE A 15 37.08 24.86 24.43
N LEU A 16 38.03 23.93 24.26
CA LEU A 16 37.94 22.89 23.24
C LEU A 16 36.70 22.02 23.45
N THR A 17 36.44 21.62 24.69
CA THR A 17 35.26 20.81 25.06
C THR A 17 33.98 21.57 24.76
N ALA A 18 33.89 22.83 25.21
CA ALA A 18 32.74 23.69 24.94
C ALA A 18 32.51 23.88 23.43
N MET A 19 33.57 24.06 22.64
CA MET A 19 33.47 24.12 21.18
C MET A 19 32.92 22.82 20.60
N VAL A 20 33.45 21.66 20.98
CA VAL A 20 32.97 20.36 20.48
C VAL A 20 31.48 20.14 20.75
N PHE A 21 30.96 20.60 21.89
CA PHE A 21 29.54 20.48 22.21
C PHE A 21 28.65 21.57 21.58
N THR A 22 29.16 22.78 21.37
CA THR A 22 28.34 23.92 20.89
C THR A 22 28.32 24.05 19.37
N LEU A 23 29.42 23.69 18.67
CA LEU A 23 29.50 23.80 17.22
C LEU A 23 28.43 22.97 16.47
N PRO A 24 28.14 21.71 16.86
CA PRO A 24 27.07 20.93 16.25
C PRO A 24 25.66 21.51 16.48
N LEU A 25 25.48 22.29 17.55
CA LEU A 25 24.21 22.93 17.89
C LEU A 25 24.02 24.30 17.25
N LEU A 26 25.09 24.88 16.68
CA LEU A 26 25.06 26.21 16.08
C LEU A 26 24.00 26.34 14.95
N PRO A 27 23.83 25.35 14.03
CA PRO A 27 22.79 25.42 13.01
C PRO A 27 21.38 25.53 13.61
N GLY A 28 21.06 24.73 14.63
CA GLY A 28 19.75 24.78 15.28
C GLY A 28 19.49 26.07 16.06
N LEU A 29 20.52 26.63 16.71
CA LEU A 29 20.44 27.94 17.36
C LEU A 29 20.26 29.09 16.34
N MET A 30 20.91 28.99 15.18
CA MET A 30 20.74 29.93 14.08
C MET A 30 19.33 29.84 13.49
N GLU A 31 18.80 28.62 13.35
CA GLU A 31 17.45 28.37 12.83
C GLU A 31 16.37 28.93 13.76
N LEU A 32 16.51 28.72 15.08
CA LEU A 32 15.63 29.30 16.11
C LEU A 32 15.61 30.85 16.06
N LYS A 33 16.75 31.48 15.76
CA LYS A 33 16.84 32.95 15.65
C LYS A 33 16.35 33.49 14.32
N LEU A 34 16.60 32.78 13.23
CA LEU A 34 16.29 33.24 11.87
C LEU A 34 14.86 32.92 11.44
N GLY A 35 14.19 31.97 12.11
CA GLY A 35 12.80 31.61 11.80
C GLY A 35 12.59 31.14 10.37
N ARG A 36 13.64 30.58 9.73
CA ARG A 36 13.60 30.17 8.32
C ARG A 36 12.59 29.04 8.07
N ASP A 37 12.40 28.17 9.06
CA ASP A 37 11.44 27.07 9.04
C ASP A 37 10.14 27.36 9.84
N ALA A 38 9.89 28.64 10.19
CA ALA A 38 8.67 29.02 10.90
C ALA A 38 7.43 29.09 10.00
N GLN A 39 7.63 29.06 8.67
CA GLN A 39 6.51 29.02 7.73
C GLN A 39 6.08 27.56 7.55
N PRO A 40 4.78 27.25 7.64
CA PRO A 40 4.26 25.95 7.26
C PRO A 40 4.78 25.62 5.86
N ILE A 41 5.32 24.42 5.67
CA ILE A 41 5.59 23.90 4.33
C ILE A 41 4.29 24.06 3.55
N ALA A 42 4.35 24.78 2.43
CA ALA A 42 3.18 24.99 1.59
C ALA A 42 2.65 23.62 1.16
N ILE A 43 1.52 23.22 1.74
CA ILE A 43 0.79 22.03 1.33
C ILE A 43 0.27 22.36 -0.07
N ASP A 44 0.67 21.58 -1.07
CA ASP A 44 0.15 21.74 -2.42
C ASP A 44 -1.38 21.62 -2.34
N HIS A 45 -2.11 22.62 -2.81
CA HIS A 45 -3.57 22.60 -2.80
C HIS A 45 -4.15 21.47 -3.67
N HIS A 46 -3.34 20.82 -4.50
CA HIS A 46 -3.70 19.62 -5.25
C HIS A 46 -3.47 18.32 -4.45
N ASP A 47 -2.78 18.37 -3.31
CA ASP A 47 -2.68 17.26 -2.37
C ASP A 47 -4.01 17.14 -1.60
N ASN A 48 -4.98 16.52 -2.26
CA ASN A 48 -6.31 16.23 -1.74
C ASN A 48 -6.34 14.95 -0.88
N GLY A 49 -5.19 14.38 -0.53
CA GLY A 49 -5.09 13.07 0.12
C GLY A 49 -5.48 11.90 -0.78
N ASP A 50 -5.77 12.15 -2.06
CA ASP A 50 -6.11 11.13 -3.04
C ASP A 50 -4.84 10.61 -3.72
N THR A 51 -4.86 9.33 -4.08
CA THR A 51 -3.77 8.66 -4.77
C THR A 51 -3.52 9.16 -6.19
N ASP A 52 -4.44 9.96 -6.75
CA ASP A 52 -4.37 10.52 -8.10
C ASP A 52 -3.55 11.84 -8.21
N TYR A 53 -3.18 12.47 -7.09
CA TYR A 53 -2.45 13.75 -7.10
C TYR A 53 -1.18 13.72 -7.99
N ARG A 54 -0.33 12.69 -7.85
CA ARG A 54 0.90 12.58 -8.66
C ARG A 54 0.61 12.39 -10.15
N ILE A 55 -0.51 11.77 -10.49
CA ILE A 55 -0.93 11.61 -11.89
C ILE A 55 -1.35 12.96 -12.45
N LYS A 56 -2.18 13.73 -11.74
CA LYS A 56 -2.56 15.09 -12.15
C LYS A 56 -1.35 15.98 -12.38
N LEU A 57 -0.31 15.85 -11.55
CA LEU A 57 0.93 16.61 -11.68
C LEU A 57 1.82 16.16 -12.87
N LEU A 58 1.85 14.86 -13.16
CA LEU A 58 2.74 14.28 -14.18
C LEU A 58 2.12 14.24 -15.58
N ALA A 59 0.83 13.93 -15.69
CA ALA A 59 0.16 13.67 -16.97
C ALA A 59 0.34 14.80 -17.99
N PRO A 60 0.22 16.10 -17.66
CA PRO A 60 0.42 17.18 -18.63
C PRO A 60 1.85 17.28 -19.17
N LYS A 61 2.83 16.68 -18.47
CA LYS A 61 4.26 16.73 -18.82
C LYS A 61 4.69 15.55 -19.70
N LEU A 62 3.84 14.54 -19.87
CA LEU A 62 4.16 13.36 -20.66
C LEU A 62 3.83 13.58 -22.16
N PRO A 63 4.67 13.06 -23.06
CA PRO A 63 4.36 13.04 -24.49
C PRO A 63 3.10 12.19 -24.75
N ALA A 64 2.31 12.62 -25.73
CA ALA A 64 1.19 11.81 -26.19
C ALA A 64 1.72 10.54 -26.85
N LEU A 65 1.12 9.39 -26.57
CA LEU A 65 1.49 8.10 -27.19
C LEU A 65 1.44 8.19 -28.72
N ALA A 66 0.42 8.87 -29.26
CA ALA A 66 0.27 9.14 -30.69
C ALA A 66 1.45 9.92 -31.33
N SER A 67 2.30 10.56 -30.52
CA SER A 67 3.47 11.30 -31.04
C SER A 67 4.71 10.43 -31.27
N LEU A 68 4.69 9.15 -30.86
CA LEU A 68 5.81 8.24 -31.10
C LEU A 68 5.90 7.83 -32.60
N PRO A 69 7.11 7.58 -33.13
CA PRO A 69 7.34 7.29 -34.55
C PRO A 69 6.51 6.12 -35.10
N ASP A 70 6.20 5.11 -34.26
CA ASP A 70 5.51 3.89 -34.67
C ASP A 70 4.06 3.81 -34.18
N ALA A 71 3.58 4.79 -33.40
CA ALA A 71 2.28 4.74 -32.74
C ALA A 71 1.09 4.64 -33.71
N SER A 72 1.25 5.16 -34.94
CA SER A 72 0.22 5.05 -35.98
C SER A 72 -0.04 3.60 -36.39
N SER A 73 0.98 2.75 -36.39
CA SER A 73 0.87 1.32 -36.69
C SER A 73 0.26 0.51 -35.54
N TRP A 74 0.27 1.07 -34.33
CA TRP A 74 -0.29 0.46 -33.12
C TRP A 74 -1.75 0.85 -32.89
N TRP A 75 -2.26 1.83 -33.64
CA TRP A 75 -3.63 2.30 -33.48
C TRP A 75 -4.63 1.31 -34.11
N MET A 76 -5.52 0.79 -33.29
CA MET A 76 -6.55 -0.19 -33.65
C MET A 76 -7.91 0.38 -33.34
N THR A 77 -8.69 0.75 -34.36
CA THR A 77 -10.07 1.31 -34.30
C THR A 77 -10.30 2.45 -33.30
N ASP A 78 -10.17 2.18 -32.00
CA ASP A 78 -10.43 3.05 -30.84
C ASP A 78 -9.40 2.93 -29.69
N HIS A 79 -8.34 2.14 -29.84
CA HIS A 79 -7.31 1.94 -28.80
C HIS A 79 -5.91 1.71 -29.39
N PHE A 80 -4.88 1.85 -28.54
CA PHE A 80 -3.52 1.47 -28.89
C PHE A 80 -3.25 0.02 -28.51
N GLN A 81 -2.71 -0.77 -29.44
CA GLN A 81 -2.21 -2.11 -29.23
C GLN A 81 -0.69 -2.09 -29.43
N VAL A 82 0.05 -2.04 -28.31
CA VAL A 82 1.50 -1.94 -28.30
C VAL A 82 2.09 -3.33 -28.49
N PRO A 83 2.83 -3.58 -29.58
CA PRO A 83 3.29 -4.92 -29.92
C PRO A 83 4.20 -5.54 -28.86
N GLY A 84 4.17 -6.86 -28.77
CA GLY A 84 5.03 -7.60 -27.85
C GLY A 84 6.52 -7.32 -28.06
N GLY A 85 7.27 -7.27 -26.96
CA GLY A 85 8.72 -6.94 -26.96
C GLY A 85 9.04 -5.47 -27.24
N THR A 86 8.04 -4.60 -27.43
CA THR A 86 8.23 -3.15 -27.58
C THR A 86 8.53 -2.52 -26.22
N HIS A 87 9.46 -1.56 -26.18
CA HIS A 87 9.67 -0.68 -25.03
C HIS A 87 9.02 0.68 -25.26
N LEU A 88 8.11 1.07 -24.38
CA LEU A 88 7.52 2.39 -24.33
C LEU A 88 8.23 3.24 -23.27
N PRO A 89 8.67 4.46 -23.62
CA PRO A 89 9.06 5.43 -22.61
C PRO A 89 7.83 5.90 -21.83
N ALA A 90 8.00 6.95 -21.03
CA ALA A 90 6.88 7.59 -20.35
C ALA A 90 5.90 8.25 -21.35
N VAL A 91 4.66 7.77 -21.42
CA VAL A 91 3.64 8.21 -22.39
C VAL A 91 2.27 8.43 -21.75
N ARG A 92 1.43 9.26 -22.40
CA ARG A 92 0.02 9.44 -22.06
C ARG A 92 -0.92 9.26 -23.25
N THR A 93 -2.16 8.85 -23.01
CA THR A 93 -3.22 8.85 -24.02
C THR A 93 -4.60 8.99 -23.40
N ASP A 94 -5.54 9.60 -24.14
CA ASP A 94 -6.94 9.71 -23.74
C ASP A 94 -7.73 8.42 -24.07
N GLY A 95 -7.10 7.49 -24.81
CA GLY A 95 -7.69 6.22 -25.22
C GLY A 95 -7.36 5.06 -24.28
N SER A 96 -7.79 3.87 -24.68
CA SER A 96 -7.33 2.62 -24.05
C SER A 96 -5.98 2.19 -24.62
N VAL A 97 -5.21 1.47 -23.84
CA VAL A 97 -3.92 0.89 -24.23
C VAL A 97 -3.90 -0.59 -23.86
N THR A 98 -3.48 -1.43 -24.80
CA THR A 98 -3.11 -2.82 -24.54
C THR A 98 -1.61 -2.96 -24.72
N LEU A 99 -0.91 -3.37 -23.66
CA LEU A 99 0.46 -3.85 -23.74
C LEU A 99 0.41 -5.35 -24.04
N GLU A 100 0.84 -5.75 -25.22
CA GLU A 100 0.91 -7.16 -25.58
C GLU A 100 1.97 -7.92 -24.79
N ARG A 101 2.05 -9.23 -25.04
CA ARG A 101 2.97 -10.15 -24.36
C ARG A 101 4.39 -9.62 -24.39
N ASP A 102 5.05 -9.59 -23.23
CA ASP A 102 6.42 -9.12 -23.05
C ASP A 102 6.68 -7.65 -23.43
N ALA A 103 5.65 -6.84 -23.68
CA ALA A 103 5.83 -5.39 -23.87
C ALA A 103 6.20 -4.71 -22.54
N VAL A 104 7.07 -3.71 -22.60
CA VAL A 104 7.59 -3.01 -21.42
C VAL A 104 7.26 -1.53 -21.54
N ALA A 105 6.86 -0.90 -20.43
CA ALA A 105 6.71 0.54 -20.38
C ALA A 105 7.32 1.14 -19.11
N ASP A 106 7.92 2.32 -19.24
CA ASP A 106 8.43 3.04 -18.06
C ASP A 106 7.29 3.68 -17.26
N MET A 107 6.47 4.46 -17.97
CA MET A 107 5.24 5.04 -17.42
C MET A 107 4.13 5.04 -18.47
N VAL A 108 2.93 4.64 -18.08
CA VAL A 108 1.75 4.69 -18.94
C VAL A 108 0.61 5.34 -18.18
N ILE A 109 0.06 6.40 -18.75
CA ILE A 109 -1.16 7.05 -18.28
C ILE A 109 -2.20 6.96 -19.40
N ALA A 110 -3.23 6.15 -19.21
CA ALA A 110 -4.35 6.01 -20.16
C ALA A 110 -5.62 6.56 -19.51
N GLU A 111 -6.42 7.40 -20.15
CA GLU A 111 -7.66 7.90 -19.50
C GLU A 111 -8.76 6.82 -19.40
N ARG A 112 -8.66 5.73 -20.17
CA ARG A 112 -9.64 4.64 -20.20
C ARG A 112 -9.09 3.37 -19.56
N VAL A 113 -8.86 2.33 -20.37
CA VAL A 113 -8.42 1.03 -19.86
C VAL A 113 -6.95 0.82 -20.21
N LEU A 114 -6.15 0.40 -19.23
CA LEU A 114 -4.82 -0.15 -19.45
C LEU A 114 -4.89 -1.67 -19.26
N GLN A 115 -4.71 -2.39 -20.35
CA GLN A 115 -4.65 -3.84 -20.36
C GLN A 115 -3.21 -4.32 -20.51
N LEU A 116 -2.82 -5.28 -19.68
CA LEU A 116 -1.48 -5.85 -19.66
C LEU A 116 -1.58 -7.35 -19.91
N GLU A 117 -1.03 -7.82 -21.02
CA GLU A 117 -0.95 -9.27 -21.32
C GLU A 117 0.21 -9.92 -20.57
N GLU A 118 0.22 -11.26 -20.52
CA GLU A 118 1.26 -12.07 -19.88
C GLU A 118 2.70 -11.60 -20.23
N GLY A 119 3.57 -11.52 -19.22
CA GLY A 119 4.97 -11.11 -19.37
C GLY A 119 5.20 -9.60 -19.54
N SER A 120 4.14 -8.80 -19.76
CA SER A 120 4.28 -7.35 -19.86
C SER A 120 4.65 -6.69 -18.53
N GLN A 121 5.29 -5.53 -18.60
CA GLN A 121 5.88 -4.87 -17.44
C GLN A 121 5.68 -3.36 -17.44
N VAL A 122 5.40 -2.79 -16.27
CA VAL A 122 5.45 -1.34 -16.04
C VAL A 122 6.38 -1.03 -14.87
N THR A 123 7.45 -0.30 -15.13
CA THR A 123 8.56 -0.17 -14.17
C THR A 123 8.34 0.92 -13.13
N HIS A 124 7.74 2.06 -13.50
CA HIS A 124 7.63 3.22 -12.59
C HIS A 124 6.19 3.61 -12.26
N LEU A 125 5.33 3.76 -13.27
CA LEU A 125 3.98 4.26 -13.05
C LEU A 125 2.98 3.72 -14.08
N ALA A 126 1.91 3.11 -13.60
CA ALA A 126 0.73 2.77 -14.38
C ALA A 126 -0.47 3.53 -13.83
N HIS A 127 -1.23 4.19 -14.69
CA HIS A 127 -2.51 4.78 -14.32
C HIS A 127 -3.55 4.63 -15.42
N ALA A 128 -4.77 4.28 -15.03
CA ALA A 128 -5.92 4.34 -15.91
C ALA A 128 -7.25 4.56 -15.17
N ASP A 129 -8.38 4.64 -15.87
CA ASP A 129 -9.68 4.44 -15.19
C ASP A 129 -9.76 3.00 -14.65
N SER A 130 -9.36 2.03 -15.47
CA SER A 130 -9.27 0.62 -15.08
C SER A 130 -7.96 -0.02 -15.55
N VAL A 131 -7.29 -0.76 -14.67
CA VAL A 131 -6.07 -1.52 -14.99
C VAL A 131 -6.38 -3.01 -14.93
N ILE A 132 -6.16 -3.74 -16.02
CA ILE A 132 -6.53 -5.15 -16.14
C ILE A 132 -5.32 -5.96 -16.59
N THR A 133 -4.95 -6.96 -15.82
CA THR A 133 -3.87 -7.89 -16.15
C THR A 133 -4.46 -9.22 -16.65
N ARG A 134 -3.92 -9.75 -17.75
CA ARG A 134 -4.35 -10.98 -18.42
C ARG A 134 -3.21 -12.00 -18.44
N GLY A 135 -2.77 -12.38 -17.25
CA GLY A 135 -1.63 -13.28 -17.04
C GLY A 135 -0.63 -12.68 -16.05
N ALA A 136 0.46 -13.39 -15.80
CA ALA A 136 1.51 -12.93 -14.91
C ALA A 136 2.17 -11.67 -15.49
N VAL A 137 2.13 -10.56 -14.76
CA VAL A 137 2.77 -9.29 -15.15
C VAL A 137 3.59 -8.69 -14.00
N THR A 138 4.46 -7.74 -14.33
CA THR A 138 5.26 -7.04 -13.31
C THR A 138 4.92 -5.56 -13.26
N LEU A 139 4.43 -5.10 -12.12
CA LEU A 139 4.11 -3.70 -11.80
C LEU A 139 5.05 -3.23 -10.68
N SER A 140 6.31 -2.95 -11.03
CA SER A 140 7.38 -2.64 -10.06
C SER A 140 7.20 -1.30 -9.34
N GLY A 141 6.46 -0.39 -9.97
CA GLY A 141 6.27 0.97 -9.49
C GLY A 141 4.93 1.17 -8.78
N ARG A 142 4.37 2.36 -8.98
CA ARG A 142 3.02 2.69 -8.52
C ARG A 142 2.01 2.37 -9.60
N THR A 143 0.99 1.60 -9.25
CA THR A 143 -0.19 1.39 -10.08
C THR A 143 -1.37 2.07 -9.41
N SER A 144 -2.17 2.82 -10.15
CA SER A 144 -3.46 3.24 -9.65
C SER A 144 -4.54 3.21 -10.72
N ALA A 145 -5.79 3.12 -10.27
CA ALA A 145 -6.95 3.20 -11.14
C ALA A 145 -8.04 4.08 -10.52
N GLN A 146 -8.83 4.75 -11.35
CA GLN A 146 -9.98 5.54 -10.86
C GLN A 146 -11.14 4.66 -10.43
N SER A 147 -11.24 3.44 -10.96
CA SER A 147 -12.35 2.53 -10.74
C SER A 147 -11.89 1.16 -10.24
N LEU A 148 -11.05 0.46 -11.01
CA LEU A 148 -10.76 -0.95 -10.78
C LEU A 148 -9.33 -1.35 -11.15
N VAL A 149 -8.70 -2.19 -10.33
CA VAL A 149 -7.50 -2.95 -10.69
C VAL A 149 -7.81 -4.44 -10.62
N VAL A 150 -7.52 -5.17 -11.70
CA VAL A 150 -7.60 -6.64 -11.74
C VAL A 150 -6.19 -7.22 -11.89
N LEU A 151 -5.76 -7.99 -10.89
CA LEU A 151 -4.46 -8.64 -10.84
C LEU A 151 -4.59 -10.15 -11.09
N ALA A 152 -3.95 -10.67 -12.13
CA ALA A 152 -3.97 -12.08 -12.46
C ALA A 152 -2.94 -12.86 -11.65
N ALA A 153 -3.19 -14.16 -11.50
CA ALA A 153 -2.26 -15.11 -10.90
C ALA A 153 -0.84 -14.97 -11.48
N GLY A 154 0.17 -15.05 -10.61
CA GLY A 154 1.58 -14.87 -10.94
C GLY A 154 2.00 -13.41 -11.16
N SER A 155 1.10 -12.44 -11.01
CA SER A 155 1.48 -11.04 -11.09
C SER A 155 2.27 -10.61 -9.85
N HIS A 156 3.21 -9.69 -10.06
CA HIS A 156 3.92 -9.00 -9.00
C HIS A 156 3.59 -7.51 -9.03
N ALA A 157 3.24 -6.95 -7.88
CA ALA A 157 2.95 -5.53 -7.72
C ALA A 157 3.65 -4.97 -6.48
N PHE A 158 3.77 -3.64 -6.37
CA PHE A 158 4.41 -3.02 -5.22
C PHE A 158 3.47 -2.10 -4.44
N ARG A 159 2.93 -1.09 -5.12
CA ARG A 159 1.93 -0.16 -4.60
C ARG A 159 0.78 -0.08 -5.59
N VAL A 160 -0.40 -0.45 -5.12
CA VAL A 160 -1.63 -0.44 -5.92
C VAL A 160 -2.67 0.36 -5.18
N ALA A 161 -3.35 1.28 -5.87
CA ALA A 161 -4.45 2.04 -5.30
C ALA A 161 -5.62 2.14 -6.28
N ALA A 162 -6.80 1.70 -5.86
CA ALA A 162 -8.03 1.85 -6.61
C ALA A 162 -9.22 1.68 -5.66
N PRO A 163 -10.40 2.24 -5.99
CA PRO A 163 -11.60 1.98 -5.21
C PRO A 163 -11.88 0.50 -5.01
N CYS A 164 -11.52 -0.34 -5.99
CA CYS A 164 -11.54 -1.79 -5.86
C CYS A 164 -10.31 -2.42 -6.55
N ILE A 165 -9.63 -3.30 -5.84
CA ILE A 165 -8.53 -4.14 -6.33
C ILE A 165 -8.98 -5.59 -6.16
N VAL A 166 -8.94 -6.38 -7.24
CA VAL A 166 -9.35 -7.79 -7.20
C VAL A 166 -8.28 -8.69 -7.80
N THR A 167 -8.15 -9.90 -7.26
CA THR A 167 -7.30 -10.93 -7.85
C THR A 167 -8.14 -11.91 -8.69
N ALA A 168 -7.63 -12.27 -9.87
CA ALA A 168 -8.29 -13.23 -10.76
C ALA A 168 -7.89 -14.69 -10.42
N PRO A 169 -8.78 -15.68 -10.64
CA PRO A 169 -10.16 -15.52 -11.09
C PRO A 169 -11.02 -14.88 -10.00
N LEU A 170 -11.94 -14.00 -10.41
CA LEU A 170 -12.95 -13.48 -9.49
C LEU A 170 -13.90 -14.62 -9.14
N LEU A 171 -13.72 -15.22 -7.95
CA LEU A 171 -14.51 -16.38 -7.52
C LEU A 171 -15.99 -16.04 -7.29
N ALA A 172 -16.27 -14.81 -6.85
CA ALA A 172 -17.59 -14.23 -6.74
C ALA A 172 -17.49 -12.70 -6.67
N ALA A 173 -18.55 -11.98 -7.03
CA ALA A 173 -18.62 -10.56 -6.72
C ALA A 173 -18.54 -10.37 -5.19
N PRO A 174 -17.75 -9.41 -4.68
CA PRO A 174 -17.74 -9.12 -3.26
C PRO A 174 -19.17 -8.86 -2.78
N PRO A 175 -19.68 -9.56 -1.76
CA PRO A 175 -20.98 -9.25 -1.18
C PRO A 175 -21.02 -7.78 -0.78
N ALA A 176 -22.18 -7.16 -0.98
CA ALA A 176 -22.42 -5.79 -0.52
C ALA A 176 -22.08 -5.70 0.99
N PRO A 177 -21.47 -4.60 1.45
CA PRO A 177 -21.16 -4.41 2.85
C PRO A 177 -22.41 -4.66 3.69
N GLN A 178 -22.36 -5.66 4.56
CA GLN A 178 -23.36 -5.78 5.60
C GLN A 178 -23.06 -4.65 6.58
N GLY A 179 -23.90 -3.60 6.54
CA GLY A 179 -23.71 -2.35 7.26
C GLY A 179 -23.17 -2.60 8.67
N GLY A 180 -21.94 -2.15 8.91
CA GLY A 180 -21.31 -2.27 10.20
C GLY A 180 -21.91 -1.25 11.15
N GLU A 181 -22.45 -1.72 12.28
CA GLU A 181 -22.67 -0.83 13.42
C GLU A 181 -21.35 -0.11 13.73
N THR A 182 -21.39 1.22 13.81
CA THR A 182 -20.25 2.03 14.21
C THR A 182 -19.80 1.59 15.60
N ILE A 183 -18.57 1.10 15.70
CA ILE A 183 -17.99 0.66 16.96
C ILE A 183 -17.69 1.89 17.80
N PRO A 184 -18.28 2.03 19.01
CA PRO A 184 -17.99 3.17 19.86
C PRO A 184 -16.51 3.16 20.27
N LEU A 185 -15.78 4.22 19.94
CA LEU A 185 -14.37 4.45 20.31
C LEU A 185 -14.13 4.50 21.84
N ALA A 186 -15.19 4.43 22.66
CA ALA A 186 -15.17 4.75 24.09
C ALA A 186 -14.91 3.55 25.02
N ARG A 187 -14.84 2.30 24.51
CA ARG A 187 -14.49 1.15 25.36
C ARG A 187 -12.96 1.02 25.44
N LEU A 188 -12.44 0.94 26.67
CA LEU A 188 -11.04 0.58 26.91
C LEU A 188 -10.74 -0.77 26.24
N PRO A 189 -9.58 -0.91 25.59
CA PRO A 189 -9.20 -2.18 24.98
C PRO A 189 -9.01 -3.26 26.04
N GLN A 190 -9.41 -4.49 25.72
CA GLN A 190 -9.13 -5.67 26.52
C GLN A 190 -7.68 -6.10 26.27
N ARG A 191 -6.86 -6.07 27.33
CA ARG A 191 -5.47 -6.47 27.26
C ARG A 191 -5.31 -7.92 27.68
N HIS A 192 -4.59 -8.70 26.89
CA HIS A 192 -4.29 -10.10 27.16
C HIS A 192 -2.79 -10.29 27.22
N ASP A 193 -2.31 -10.77 28.37
CA ASP A 193 -0.91 -11.14 28.55
C ASP A 193 -0.68 -12.52 27.90
N GLY A 194 0.26 -12.59 26.96
CA GLY A 194 0.55 -13.80 26.20
C GLY A 194 -0.38 -14.02 25.01
N ASN A 195 -0.57 -15.30 24.63
CA ASN A 195 -1.37 -15.68 23.47
C ASN A 195 -2.87 -15.68 23.78
N LEU A 196 -3.69 -15.41 22.77
CA LEU A 196 -5.15 -15.45 22.85
C LEU A 196 -5.73 -16.29 21.70
N GLU A 197 -6.70 -17.14 22.03
CA GLU A 197 -7.48 -17.87 21.03
C GLU A 197 -8.97 -17.58 21.22
N LEU A 198 -9.65 -17.26 20.12
CA LEU A 198 -11.11 -17.17 20.06
C LEU A 198 -11.65 -18.43 19.41
N ALA A 199 -12.51 -19.14 20.13
CA ALA A 199 -13.09 -20.40 19.68
C ALA A 199 -13.96 -20.20 18.41
N ALA A 200 -14.20 -21.29 17.69
CA ALA A 200 -15.01 -21.26 16.47
C ALA A 200 -16.40 -20.66 16.73
N GLY A 201 -16.82 -19.74 15.86
CA GLY A 201 -18.09 -19.01 15.96
C GLY A 201 -18.21 -18.04 17.16
N GLN A 202 -17.17 -17.92 18.00
CA GLN A 202 -17.18 -16.98 19.12
C GLN A 202 -17.23 -15.55 18.62
N VAL A 203 -18.10 -14.73 19.21
CA VAL A 203 -18.16 -13.29 18.97
C VAL A 203 -17.58 -12.57 20.18
N LEU A 204 -16.59 -11.70 19.93
CA LEU A 204 -16.02 -10.81 20.92
C LEU A 204 -16.29 -9.36 20.53
N GLU A 205 -16.89 -8.60 21.45
CA GLU A 205 -17.08 -7.16 21.30
C GLU A 205 -16.04 -6.38 22.10
N GLY A 206 -15.32 -5.49 21.42
CA GLY A 206 -14.29 -4.65 22.02
C GLY A 206 -12.97 -4.78 21.28
N SER A 207 -12.14 -3.75 21.44
CA SER A 207 -10.79 -3.75 20.90
C SER A 207 -9.88 -4.67 21.73
N LEU A 208 -9.00 -5.41 21.07
CA LEU A 208 -8.05 -6.35 21.67
C LEU A 208 -6.62 -5.82 21.58
N VAL A 209 -5.88 -5.93 22.68
CA VAL A 209 -4.42 -5.78 22.71
C VAL A 209 -3.83 -7.08 23.25
N VAL A 210 -3.12 -7.82 22.40
CA VAL A 210 -2.55 -9.14 22.73
C VAL A 210 -1.03 -9.01 22.75
N ASP A 211 -0.40 -9.39 23.87
CA ASP A 211 1.07 -9.33 24.02
C ASP A 211 1.79 -10.49 23.29
N GLY A 212 1.07 -11.51 22.87
CA GLY A 212 1.56 -12.62 22.04
C GLY A 212 0.80 -12.78 20.73
N ASN A 213 0.61 -14.03 20.33
CA ASN A 213 -0.12 -14.40 19.11
C ASN A 213 -1.63 -14.40 19.35
N LEU A 214 -2.40 -14.08 18.30
CA LEU A 214 -3.86 -14.16 18.30
C LEU A 214 -4.34 -15.14 17.24
N VAL A 215 -5.19 -16.09 17.63
CA VAL A 215 -5.88 -17.01 16.71
C VAL A 215 -7.38 -16.81 16.78
N LEU A 216 -8.01 -16.56 15.64
CA LEU A 216 -9.46 -16.60 15.46
C LEU A 216 -9.81 -17.89 14.71
N HIS A 217 -10.44 -18.84 15.39
CA HIS A 217 -10.89 -20.09 14.78
C HIS A 217 -12.09 -19.88 13.85
N ASP A 218 -12.51 -20.92 13.14
CA ASP A 218 -13.49 -20.84 12.04
C ASP A 218 -14.74 -20.05 12.42
N GLY A 219 -15.07 -19.04 11.60
CA GLY A 219 -16.23 -18.18 11.81
C GLY A 219 -16.22 -17.32 13.08
N ALA A 220 -15.12 -17.28 13.85
CA ALA A 220 -14.98 -16.36 14.97
C ALA A 220 -15.07 -14.90 14.48
N ARG A 221 -15.61 -14.01 15.32
CA ARG A 221 -15.83 -12.60 14.98
C ARG A 221 -15.32 -11.69 16.08
N VAL A 222 -14.54 -10.69 15.69
CA VAL A 222 -14.19 -9.55 16.56
C VAL A 222 -14.90 -8.30 16.04
N VAL A 223 -15.66 -7.66 16.92
CA VAL A 223 -16.24 -6.34 16.69
C VAL A 223 -15.38 -5.34 17.47
N GLY A 224 -14.30 -4.90 16.85
CA GLY A 224 -13.31 -4.03 17.46
C GLY A 224 -11.99 -4.03 16.69
N HIS A 225 -11.05 -3.20 17.14
CA HIS A 225 -9.69 -3.18 16.60
C HIS A 225 -8.85 -4.27 17.26
N ILE A 226 -7.89 -4.82 16.53
CA ILE A 226 -6.92 -5.80 17.01
C ILE A 226 -5.53 -5.18 16.93
N LYS A 227 -4.78 -5.28 18.03
CA LYS A 227 -3.34 -5.09 18.05
C LYS A 227 -2.69 -6.32 18.69
N ALA A 228 -1.79 -6.98 17.98
CA ALA A 228 -0.99 -8.08 18.50
C ALA A 228 0.51 -7.77 18.39
N HIS A 229 1.29 -8.11 19.41
CA HIS A 229 2.75 -8.07 19.32
C HIS A 229 3.33 -9.33 18.65
N GLY A 230 2.53 -10.39 18.51
CA GLY A 230 2.88 -11.59 17.76
C GLY A 230 2.21 -11.65 16.38
N ASP A 231 2.01 -12.87 15.90
CA ASP A 231 1.25 -13.16 14.69
C ASP A 231 -0.26 -13.10 14.95
N VAL A 232 -1.03 -12.83 13.89
CA VAL A 232 -2.49 -12.91 13.89
C VAL A 232 -2.95 -13.89 12.81
N ASP A 233 -3.58 -14.98 13.23
CA ASP A 233 -4.10 -16.02 12.33
C ASP A 233 -5.63 -16.03 12.36
N LEU A 234 -6.25 -15.81 11.21
CA LEU A 234 -7.69 -15.91 10.98
C LEU A 234 -7.97 -17.19 10.20
N ALA A 235 -8.62 -18.14 10.84
CA ALA A 235 -9.13 -19.33 10.18
C ALA A 235 -10.27 -18.98 9.19
N ALA A 236 -10.73 -19.96 8.42
CA ALA A 236 -11.62 -19.68 7.29
C ALA A 236 -12.94 -19.05 7.75
N GLY A 237 -13.37 -17.98 7.08
CA GLY A 237 -14.61 -17.29 7.42
C GLY A 237 -14.57 -16.48 8.73
N ALA A 238 -13.45 -16.46 9.46
CA ALA A 238 -13.28 -15.54 10.59
C ALA A 238 -13.34 -14.08 10.11
N SER A 239 -13.85 -13.18 10.95
CA SER A 239 -14.12 -11.79 10.57
C SER A 239 -13.73 -10.79 11.64
N VAL A 240 -13.29 -9.61 11.20
CA VAL A 240 -12.91 -8.50 12.06
C VAL A 240 -13.58 -7.23 11.55
N MET A 241 -14.54 -6.73 12.31
CA MET A 241 -15.13 -5.42 12.05
C MET A 241 -14.23 -4.38 12.68
N GLY A 242 -13.11 -4.07 12.05
CA GLY A 242 -12.11 -3.16 12.62
C GLY A 242 -10.76 -3.32 11.97
N ALA A 243 -9.79 -2.59 12.51
CA ALA A 243 -8.41 -2.62 12.04
C ALA A 243 -7.63 -3.77 12.68
N ILE A 244 -6.65 -4.32 11.97
CA ILE A 244 -5.74 -5.34 12.47
C ILE A 244 -4.30 -4.82 12.34
N PHE A 245 -3.59 -4.76 13.47
CA PHE A 245 -2.18 -4.42 13.54
C PHE A 245 -1.42 -5.56 14.19
N ALA A 246 -0.35 -6.03 13.54
CA ALA A 246 0.51 -7.08 14.08
C ALA A 246 1.99 -6.69 13.94
N ASP A 247 2.78 -6.87 15.01
CA ASP A 247 4.24 -6.78 14.89
C ASP A 247 4.81 -8.02 14.16
N GLY A 248 4.08 -9.14 14.17
CA GLY A 248 4.38 -10.35 13.40
C GLY A 248 3.83 -10.30 11.97
N SER A 249 3.29 -11.44 11.54
CA SER A 249 2.56 -11.64 10.29
C SER A 249 1.05 -11.71 10.53
N ILE A 250 0.26 -11.40 9.50
CA ILE A 250 -1.20 -11.60 9.50
C ILE A 250 -1.54 -12.63 8.43
N ARG A 251 -2.24 -13.70 8.81
CA ARG A 251 -2.64 -14.77 7.88
C ARG A 251 -4.16 -14.93 7.91
N CYS A 252 -4.80 -14.68 6.78
CA CYS A 252 -6.20 -14.94 6.55
C CYS A 252 -6.32 -16.22 5.72
N ALA A 253 -6.91 -17.29 6.26
CA ALA A 253 -6.99 -18.58 5.58
C ALA A 253 -7.91 -18.58 4.34
N GLY A 254 -8.85 -17.65 4.25
CA GLY A 254 -9.77 -17.51 3.12
C GLY A 254 -11.21 -17.22 3.55
N ARG A 255 -11.96 -16.57 2.66
CA ARG A 255 -13.32 -16.06 2.90
C ARG A 255 -13.42 -15.18 4.16
N ASN A 256 -12.30 -14.55 4.55
CA ASN A 256 -12.24 -13.66 5.70
C ASN A 256 -12.78 -12.27 5.32
N HIS A 257 -13.35 -11.57 6.29
CA HIS A 257 -13.86 -10.22 6.11
C HIS A 257 -13.23 -9.30 7.15
N VAL A 258 -12.47 -8.30 6.69
CA VAL A 258 -11.84 -7.31 7.57
C VAL A 258 -12.22 -5.92 7.10
N LEU A 259 -12.97 -5.16 7.90
CA LEU A 259 -13.52 -3.87 7.45
C LEU A 259 -12.55 -2.69 7.60
N GLY A 260 -11.51 -2.84 8.44
CA GLY A 260 -10.53 -1.79 8.68
C GLY A 260 -9.17 -2.07 8.05
N PRO A 261 -8.20 -1.15 8.24
CA PRO A 261 -6.83 -1.34 7.80
C PRO A 261 -6.21 -2.64 8.33
N ILE A 262 -5.40 -3.29 7.50
CA ILE A 262 -4.61 -4.46 7.84
C ILE A 262 -3.14 -4.07 7.71
N SER A 263 -2.38 -4.14 8.81
CA SER A 263 -0.95 -3.83 8.79
C SER A 263 -0.14 -4.82 9.61
N ALA A 264 0.86 -5.43 8.98
CA ALA A 264 1.83 -6.32 9.64
C ALA A 264 3.25 -5.78 9.45
N SER A 265 4.17 -5.98 10.40
CA SER A 265 5.58 -5.64 10.17
C SER A 265 6.26 -6.62 9.21
N HIS A 266 5.74 -7.85 9.09
CA HIS A 266 6.26 -8.89 8.22
C HIS A 266 5.32 -9.15 7.03
N THR A 267 4.68 -10.31 6.97
CA THR A 267 3.87 -10.71 5.82
C THR A 267 2.39 -10.55 6.12
N VAL A 268 1.62 -10.05 5.15
CA VAL A 268 0.16 -10.19 5.14
C VAL A 268 -0.22 -11.18 4.05
N THR A 269 -0.83 -12.30 4.44
CA THR A 269 -1.38 -13.30 3.52
C THR A 269 -2.90 -13.21 3.52
N LEU A 270 -3.50 -12.87 2.38
CA LEU A 270 -4.94 -12.89 2.19
C LEU A 270 -5.32 -14.12 1.37
N GLY A 271 -5.82 -15.16 2.03
CA GLY A 271 -6.24 -16.39 1.38
C GLY A 271 -7.48 -16.22 0.48
N PRO A 272 -7.88 -17.26 -0.26
CA PRO A 272 -8.88 -17.19 -1.31
C PRO A 272 -10.20 -16.54 -0.87
N GLY A 273 -10.72 -15.60 -1.66
CA GLY A 273 -12.01 -14.95 -1.39
C GLY A 273 -12.03 -14.01 -0.18
N THR A 274 -10.87 -13.64 0.38
CA THR A 274 -10.79 -12.67 1.48
C THR A 274 -11.15 -11.26 0.99
N ILE A 275 -11.86 -10.51 1.83
CA ILE A 275 -12.30 -9.15 1.57
C ILE A 275 -11.75 -8.21 2.63
N ALA A 276 -11.01 -7.19 2.17
CA ALA A 276 -10.50 -6.11 3.00
C ALA A 276 -11.18 -4.79 2.61
N GLY A 277 -11.83 -4.15 3.59
CA GLY A 277 -12.61 -2.93 3.40
C GLY A 277 -13.96 -3.17 2.71
N SER A 278 -14.55 -2.10 2.22
CA SER A 278 -15.78 -2.09 1.41
C SER A 278 -15.85 -0.86 0.52
N SER A 279 -16.85 -0.78 -0.36
CA SER A 279 -17.12 0.42 -1.17
C SER A 279 -17.34 1.67 -0.32
N ASP A 280 -17.92 1.51 0.87
CA ASP A 280 -18.32 2.61 1.74
C ASP A 280 -17.24 2.95 2.78
N ALA A 281 -16.30 2.02 2.99
CA ALA A 281 -15.19 2.15 3.92
C ALA A 281 -13.97 1.47 3.31
N GLN A 282 -13.25 2.22 2.47
CA GLN A 282 -11.97 1.77 1.92
C GLN A 282 -10.94 1.60 3.03
N CYS A 283 -10.04 0.63 2.86
CA CYS A 283 -8.96 0.35 3.78
C CYS A 283 -7.61 0.25 3.05
N SER A 284 -6.55 0.25 3.84
CA SER A 284 -5.20 -0.08 3.39
C SER A 284 -4.80 -1.46 3.89
N VAL A 285 -4.12 -2.22 3.03
CA VAL A 285 -3.44 -3.47 3.39
C VAL A 285 -1.95 -3.25 3.18
N SER A 286 -1.18 -3.37 4.26
CA SER A 286 0.27 -3.11 4.24
C SER A 286 1.10 -4.14 4.99
N GLY A 287 2.28 -4.41 4.46
CA GLY A 287 3.29 -5.25 5.11
C GLY A 287 4.65 -5.12 4.45
N TRP A 288 5.64 -5.83 4.97
CA TRP A 288 6.89 -6.02 4.26
C TRP A 288 6.66 -6.76 2.95
N GLN A 289 5.94 -7.88 3.02
CA GLN A 289 5.49 -8.67 1.87
C GLN A 289 3.98 -8.85 1.92
N LEU A 290 3.34 -8.84 0.76
CA LEU A 290 1.94 -9.17 0.59
C LEU A 290 1.81 -10.43 -0.28
N VAL A 291 0.91 -11.33 0.09
CA VAL A 291 0.58 -12.53 -0.68
C VAL A 291 -0.93 -12.60 -0.78
N LEU A 292 -1.47 -12.54 -1.99
CA LEU A 292 -2.90 -12.53 -2.25
C LEU A 292 -3.32 -13.77 -3.02
N GLY A 293 -4.20 -14.57 -2.43
CA GLY A 293 -4.82 -15.71 -3.08
C GLY A 293 -5.86 -15.31 -4.14
N PRO A 294 -6.46 -16.28 -4.85
CA PRO A 294 -7.47 -16.03 -5.87
C PRO A 294 -8.78 -15.44 -5.29
N GLY A 295 -9.41 -14.55 -6.04
CA GLY A 295 -10.70 -13.95 -5.68
C GLY A 295 -10.66 -13.03 -4.46
N VAL A 296 -9.47 -12.57 -4.05
CA VAL A 296 -9.32 -11.56 -3.00
C VAL A 296 -9.84 -10.22 -3.53
N ALA A 297 -10.52 -9.46 -2.67
CA ALA A 297 -10.94 -8.09 -2.95
C ALA A 297 -10.41 -7.15 -1.87
N VAL A 298 -9.75 -6.08 -2.29
CA VAL A 298 -9.29 -4.99 -1.41
C VAL A 298 -9.87 -3.68 -1.92
N PHE A 299 -10.63 -3.00 -1.07
CA PHE A 299 -11.18 -1.69 -1.39
C PHE A 299 -10.23 -0.62 -0.87
N GLY A 300 -9.49 0.07 -1.75
CA GLY A 300 -8.52 1.09 -1.35
C GLY A 300 -7.10 0.80 -1.84
N ALA A 301 -6.18 0.47 -0.92
CA ALA A 301 -4.75 0.44 -1.24
C ALA A 301 -4.01 -0.80 -0.75
N LEU A 302 -3.05 -1.25 -1.57
CA LEU A 302 -2.01 -2.22 -1.25
C LEU A 302 -0.66 -1.49 -1.17
N ALA A 303 0.10 -1.74 -0.11
CA ALA A 303 1.47 -1.23 0.02
C ALA A 303 2.41 -2.28 0.60
N SER A 304 3.45 -2.62 -0.16
CA SER A 304 4.50 -3.54 0.27
C SER A 304 5.88 -2.86 0.25
N VAL A 305 6.86 -3.48 0.92
CA VAL A 305 8.28 -3.05 0.90
C VAL A 305 9.15 -3.97 0.06
N ALA A 306 8.89 -5.28 0.06
CA ALA A 306 9.58 -6.29 -0.72
C ALA A 306 8.77 -6.76 -1.94
N GLY A 307 7.45 -6.53 -1.95
CA GLY A 307 6.57 -6.88 -3.06
C GLY A 307 5.23 -7.45 -2.61
N CYS A 308 4.31 -7.50 -3.56
CA CYS A 308 3.01 -8.14 -3.50
C CYS A 308 2.98 -9.22 -4.58
N GLU A 309 2.75 -10.47 -4.18
CA GLU A 309 2.63 -11.61 -5.08
C GLU A 309 1.17 -12.07 -5.14
N ILE A 310 0.69 -12.38 -6.33
CA ILE A 310 -0.65 -12.94 -6.55
C ILE A 310 -0.49 -14.44 -6.79
N GLU A 311 -0.97 -15.25 -5.85
CA GLU A 311 -0.84 -16.71 -5.95
C GLU A 311 -1.71 -17.27 -7.10
N GLY A 312 -1.21 -18.36 -7.68
CA GLY A 312 -2.01 -19.20 -8.58
C GLY A 312 -3.06 -20.00 -7.82
N ALA A 313 -4.13 -20.37 -8.53
CA ALA A 313 -5.15 -21.31 -8.04
C ALA A 313 -4.66 -22.76 -8.11
#